data_AF-A0A2P6W8C2-F1
#
_entry.id   AF-A0A2P6W8C2-F1
#
_cell.length_a   1.000
_cell.length_b   1.000
_cell.length_c   1.000
_cell.angle_alpha   90.00
_cell.angle_beta   90.00
_cell.angle_gamma   90.00
#
_symmetry.space_group_name_H-M   'P 1'
#
loop_
_entity.id
_entity.type
_entity.pdbx_description
1 polymer ?
#
loop_
_entity_poly.entity_id
_entity_poly.type
_entity_poly.pdbx_seq_one_letter_code
_entity_poly.pdbx_strand_id
1 'polypeptide(L)'
;MEFSKLVPVYQELGETQSTLEKTSILADLFKDNPDHLENLVLLCMGRPFPYWKNLDLGISSNMMVEIIKASTGRSEKEIKEVWKEEGDLGTATEKMVEEKTQQQLMSKKVTVERLIEKLEKIAEMEKEGLSESV
;
A
#
# COMPACT_ATOMS: atom_id res chain seq x y z
N MET A 1 -5.02 10.38 -10.09
CA MET A 1 -3.54 10.36 -10.35
C MET A 1 -3.04 8.91 -10.41
N GLU A 2 -2.03 8.58 -11.24
CA GLU A 2 -1.36 7.26 -11.16
C GLU A 2 -0.60 7.11 -9.84
N PHE A 3 -0.76 5.97 -9.14
CA PHE A 3 -0.11 5.74 -7.83
C PHE A 3 1.42 5.74 -7.94
N SER A 4 1.97 5.30 -9.07
CA SER A 4 3.42 5.35 -9.34
C SER A 4 4.01 6.76 -9.27
N LYS A 5 3.22 7.82 -9.49
CA LYS A 5 3.67 9.20 -9.33
C LYS A 5 3.81 9.63 -7.87
N LEU A 6 3.16 8.92 -6.95
CA LEU A 6 3.22 9.19 -5.51
C LEU A 6 4.44 8.51 -4.84
N VAL A 7 4.92 7.41 -5.42
CA VAL A 7 6.04 6.62 -4.86
C VAL A 7 7.32 7.45 -4.66
N PRO A 8 7.78 8.27 -5.62
CA PRO A 8 8.96 9.12 -5.40
C PRO A 8 8.77 10.10 -4.24
N VAL A 9 7.55 10.61 -4.04
CA VAL A 9 7.24 11.52 -2.94
C VAL A 9 7.35 10.78 -1.59
N TYR A 10 6.95 9.51 -1.52
CA TYR A 10 7.16 8.71 -0.31
C TYR A 10 8.63 8.44 -0.02
N GLN A 11 9.45 8.19 -1.04
CA GLN A 11 10.89 8.02 -0.88
C GLN A 11 11.52 9.31 -0.35
N GLU A 12 11.21 10.45 -0.97
CA GLU A 12 11.67 11.77 -0.53
C GLU A 12 11.27 12.06 0.93
N LEU A 13 10.00 11.85 1.29
CA LEU A 13 9.51 12.02 2.67
C LEU A 13 10.20 11.09 3.69
N GLY A 14 10.56 9.88 3.26
CA GLY A 14 11.26 8.90 4.08
C GLY A 14 12.72 9.27 4.35
N GLU A 15 13.38 9.88 3.37
CA GLU A 15 14.78 10.31 3.45
C GLU A 15 14.94 11.66 4.17
N THR A 16 13.95 12.56 4.06
CA THR A 16 13.96 13.85 4.75
C THR A 16 13.85 13.68 6.27
N GLN A 17 14.66 14.40 7.04
CA GLN A 17 14.56 14.44 8.51
C GLN A 17 13.82 15.68 9.02
N SER A 18 13.88 16.78 8.28
CA SER A 18 13.27 18.06 8.68
C SER A 18 11.74 18.05 8.55
N THR A 19 11.03 18.30 9.65
CA THR A 19 9.56 18.40 9.65
C THR A 19 9.06 19.53 8.74
N LEU A 20 9.77 20.66 8.68
CA LEU A 20 9.39 21.79 7.82
C LEU A 20 9.54 21.44 6.35
N GLU A 21 10.58 20.69 6.00
CA GLU A 21 10.82 20.24 4.63
C GLU A 21 9.77 19.20 4.21
N LYS A 22 9.44 18.23 5.08
CA LYS A 22 8.30 17.32 4.85
C LYS A 22 7.00 18.05 4.64
N THR A 23 6.77 19.11 5.41
CA THR A 23 5.58 19.97 5.27
C THR A 23 5.55 20.65 3.91
N SER A 24 6.70 21.15 3.42
CA SER A 24 6.82 21.73 2.08
C SER A 24 6.53 20.72 0.99
N ILE A 25 7.14 19.53 1.06
CA ILE A 25 6.94 18.44 0.08
C ILE A 25 5.46 18.08 -0.02
N LEU A 26 4.78 17.91 1.11
CA LEU A 26 3.35 17.61 1.14
C LEU A 26 2.50 18.77 0.63
N ALA A 27 2.85 20.02 0.97
CA ALA A 27 2.13 21.20 0.50
C ALA A 27 2.19 21.33 -1.03
N ASP A 28 3.36 21.08 -1.63
CA ASP A 28 3.54 21.11 -3.08
C ASP A 28 2.75 19.96 -3.75
N LEU A 29 2.85 18.73 -3.22
CA LEU A 29 2.05 17.59 -3.70
C LEU A 29 0.54 17.91 -3.74
N PHE A 30 0.01 18.49 -2.66
CA PHE A 30 -1.41 18.79 -2.52
C PHE A 30 -1.85 19.94 -3.42
N LYS A 31 -1.02 20.98 -3.53
CA LYS A 31 -1.28 22.15 -4.38
C LYS A 31 -1.33 21.78 -5.86
N ASP A 32 -0.45 20.88 -6.29
CA ASP A 32 -0.34 20.48 -7.69
C ASP A 32 -1.40 19.45 -8.10
N ASN A 33 -2.08 18.82 -7.13
CA ASN A 33 -3.06 17.75 -7.37
C ASN A 33 -4.39 17.98 -6.62
N PRO A 34 -5.05 19.14 -6.80
CA PRO A 34 -6.26 19.49 -6.05
C PRO A 34 -7.42 18.50 -6.27
N ASP A 35 -7.53 17.94 -7.48
CA ASP A 35 -8.58 16.97 -7.85
C ASP A 35 -8.44 15.62 -7.11
N HIS A 36 -7.29 15.38 -6.49
CA HIS A 36 -6.96 14.13 -5.80
C HIS A 36 -6.72 14.33 -4.30
N LEU A 37 -6.95 15.54 -3.78
CA LEU A 37 -6.53 15.99 -2.46
C LEU A 37 -6.98 15.04 -1.35
N GLU A 38 -8.25 14.67 -1.30
CA GLU A 38 -8.80 13.79 -0.26
C GLU A 38 -8.08 12.43 -0.23
N ASN A 39 -7.90 11.82 -1.40
CA ASN A 39 -7.24 10.54 -1.55
C ASN A 39 -5.75 10.64 -1.19
N LEU A 40 -5.08 11.72 -1.59
CA LEU A 40 -3.67 11.94 -1.27
C LEU A 40 -3.45 12.13 0.22
N VAL A 41 -4.29 12.92 0.90
CA VAL A 41 -4.20 13.12 2.34
C VAL A 41 -4.34 11.79 3.08
N LEU A 42 -5.34 10.97 2.72
CA LEU A 42 -5.55 9.66 3.31
C LEU A 42 -4.31 8.75 3.13
N LEU A 43 -3.84 8.60 1.89
CA LEU A 43 -2.70 7.75 1.58
C LEU A 43 -1.40 8.23 2.25
N CYS A 44 -1.14 9.54 2.30
CA CYS A 44 0.03 10.12 3.00
C CYS A 44 -0.05 9.91 4.51
N MET A 45 -1.24 9.81 5.09
CA MET A 45 -1.43 9.42 6.50
C MET A 45 -1.30 7.91 6.74
N GLY A 46 -1.03 7.12 5.69
CA GLY A 46 -0.95 5.67 5.76
C GLY A 46 -2.31 5.00 6.00
N ARG A 47 -3.41 5.63 5.60
CA ARG A 47 -4.77 5.13 5.84
C ARG A 47 -5.57 5.11 4.54
N PRO A 48 -6.25 4.00 4.20
CA PRO A 48 -7.10 3.98 3.02
C PRO A 48 -8.47 4.65 3.22
N PHE A 49 -8.89 4.90 4.45
CA PHE A 49 -10.19 5.50 4.78
C PHE A 49 -10.13 6.37 6.04
N PRO A 50 -11.09 7.31 6.20
CA PRO A 50 -11.18 8.15 7.40
C PRO A 50 -11.49 7.36 8.68
N TYR A 51 -11.03 7.85 9.83
CA TYR A 51 -11.22 7.24 11.14
C TYR A 51 -12.69 6.96 11.52
N TRP A 52 -13.59 7.87 11.16
CA TRP A 52 -15.00 7.77 11.51
C TRP A 52 -15.74 6.62 10.81
N LYS A 53 -15.14 6.01 9.77
CA LYS A 53 -15.71 4.81 9.13
C LYS A 53 -15.55 3.55 9.99
N ASN A 54 -14.63 3.56 10.96
CA ASN A 54 -14.35 2.43 11.85
C ASN A 54 -14.20 1.10 11.08
N LEU A 55 -13.40 1.14 10.02
CA LEU A 55 -13.06 0.01 9.16
C LEU A 55 -11.64 -0.47 9.50
N ASP A 56 -11.37 -1.75 9.28
CA ASP A 56 -10.04 -2.35 9.36
C ASP A 56 -9.86 -3.27 8.14
N LEU A 57 -8.64 -3.38 7.61
CA LEU A 57 -8.38 -4.27 6.48
C LEU A 57 -8.42 -5.76 6.89
N GLY A 58 -8.25 -6.08 8.17
CA GLY A 58 -8.19 -7.47 8.65
C GLY A 58 -6.94 -8.24 8.21
N ILE A 59 -5.95 -7.55 7.66
CA ILE A 59 -4.78 -8.19 7.06
C ILE A 59 -3.67 -8.36 8.10
N SER A 60 -3.46 -9.60 8.55
CA SER A 60 -2.30 -9.97 9.36
C SER A 60 -1.03 -10.14 8.53
N SER A 61 0.14 -10.09 9.17
CA SER A 61 1.42 -10.36 8.49
C SER A 61 1.48 -11.76 7.85
N ASN A 62 0.86 -12.77 8.47
CA ASN A 62 0.78 -14.12 7.90
C ASN A 62 -0.11 -14.15 6.64
N MET A 63 -1.21 -13.40 6.64
CA MET A 63 -2.05 -13.25 5.45
C MET A 63 -1.29 -12.54 4.32
N MET A 64 -0.48 -11.52 4.65
CA MET A 64 0.40 -10.87 3.66
C MET A 64 1.37 -11.85 3.02
N VAL A 65 1.98 -12.76 3.80
CA VAL A 65 2.87 -13.80 3.26
C VAL A 65 2.14 -14.68 2.26
N GLU A 66 0.90 -15.11 2.54
CA GLU A 66 0.09 -15.89 1.59
C GLU A 66 -0.29 -15.08 0.35
N ILE A 67 -0.61 -13.78 0.50
CA ILE A 67 -0.88 -12.87 -0.63
C ILE A 67 0.35 -12.72 -1.53
N ILE A 68 1.54 -12.53 -0.94
CA ILE A 68 2.80 -12.41 -1.67
C ILE A 68 3.10 -13.71 -2.41
N LYS A 69 2.97 -14.87 -1.75
CA LYS A 69 3.12 -16.20 -2.35
C LYS A 69 2.20 -16.38 -3.55
N ALA A 70 0.91 -16.07 -3.42
CA ALA A 70 -0.05 -16.13 -4.52
C ALA A 70 0.27 -15.15 -5.66
N SER A 71 0.83 -13.98 -5.34
CA SER A 71 1.10 -12.91 -6.32
C SER A 71 2.45 -13.01 -7.03
N THR A 72 3.40 -13.75 -6.46
CA THR A 72 4.79 -13.88 -6.95
C THR A 72 5.16 -15.30 -7.37
N GLY A 73 4.41 -16.31 -6.91
CA GLY A 73 4.73 -17.72 -7.11
C GLY A 73 5.86 -18.25 -6.22
N ARG A 74 6.41 -17.42 -5.32
CA ARG A 74 7.50 -17.81 -4.40
C ARG A 74 6.99 -18.67 -3.25
N SER A 75 7.90 -19.48 -2.71
CA SER A 75 7.57 -20.32 -1.55
C SER A 75 7.46 -19.48 -0.27
N GLU A 76 6.63 -19.92 0.69
CA GLU A 76 6.52 -19.26 1.99
C GLU A 76 7.87 -19.18 2.72
N LYS A 77 8.69 -20.23 2.58
CA LYS A 77 10.04 -20.29 3.17
C LYS A 77 10.92 -19.17 2.64
N GLU A 78 10.97 -19.02 1.31
CA GLU A 78 11.74 -17.98 0.64
C GLU A 78 11.27 -16.58 1.04
N ILE A 79 9.95 -16.35 1.07
CA ILE A 79 9.37 -15.07 1.51
C ILE A 79 9.82 -14.70 2.93
N LYS A 80 9.78 -15.66 3.86
CA LYS A 80 10.19 -15.44 5.25
C LYS A 80 11.70 -15.23 5.39
N GLU A 81 12.51 -15.89 4.55
CA GLU A 81 13.96 -15.71 4.52
C GLU A 81 14.31 -14.29 4.07
N VAL A 82 13.78 -13.84 2.93
CA VAL A 82 14.01 -12.47 2.43
C VAL A 82 13.46 -11.44 3.41
N TRP A 83 12.26 -11.64 3.96
CA TRP A 83 11.70 -10.71 4.96
C TRP A 83 12.59 -10.60 6.21
N LYS A 84 13.16 -11.70 6.67
CA LYS A 84 14.09 -11.68 7.81
C LYS A 84 15.40 -10.94 7.47
N GLU A 85 15.89 -11.06 6.25
CA GLU A 85 17.12 -10.40 5.78
C GLU A 85 16.93 -8.89 5.61
N GLU A 86 15.82 -8.46 5.01
CA GLU A 86 15.52 -7.05 4.79
C GLU A 86 15.03 -6.32 6.06
N GLY A 87 14.41 -7.05 6.98
CA GLY A 87 13.80 -6.49 8.20
C GLY A 87 12.47 -5.75 7.96
N ASP A 88 12.09 -5.50 6.70
CA ASP A 88 10.83 -4.90 6.30
C ASP A 88 10.12 -5.75 5.23
N LEU A 89 8.82 -5.96 5.40
CA LEU A 89 8.04 -6.80 4.48
C LEU A 89 7.76 -6.09 3.15
N GLY A 90 7.68 -4.76 3.16
CA GLY A 90 7.52 -3.95 1.96
C GLY A 90 8.74 -4.07 1.04
N THR A 91 9.93 -3.81 1.58
CA THR A 91 11.22 -3.97 0.88
C THR A 91 11.42 -5.40 0.38
N ALA A 92 11.12 -6.39 1.22
CA ALA A 92 11.18 -7.80 0.81
C ALA A 92 10.23 -8.09 -0.36
N THR A 93 9.00 -7.54 -0.31
CA THR A 93 8.01 -7.68 -1.39
C THR A 93 8.47 -7.01 -2.68
N GLU A 94 9.08 -5.82 -2.60
CA GLU A 94 9.64 -5.13 -3.76
C GLU A 94 10.65 -6.01 -4.50
N LYS A 95 11.65 -6.56 -3.80
CA LYS A 95 12.66 -7.47 -4.39
C LYS A 95 12.02 -8.70 -5.04
N MET A 96 11.09 -9.33 -4.33
CA MET A 96 10.39 -10.52 -4.83
C MET A 96 9.49 -10.23 -6.04
N VAL A 97 8.97 -9.00 -6.14
CA VAL A 97 8.12 -8.54 -7.25
C VAL A 97 8.95 -8.21 -8.49
N GLU A 98 10.13 -7.60 -8.34
CA GLU A 98 11.05 -7.33 -9.45
C GLU A 98 11.53 -8.62 -10.12
N GLU A 99 11.85 -9.62 -9.30
CA GLU A 99 12.34 -10.93 -9.72
C GLU A 99 11.21 -11.98 -9.89
N LYS A 100 10.01 -11.54 -10.32
CA LYS A 100 8.87 -12.45 -10.49
C LYS A 100 9.16 -13.54 -11.52
N THR A 101 8.92 -14.79 -11.14
CA THR A 101 9.03 -15.95 -12.02
C THR A 101 7.86 -16.05 -13.00
N GLN A 102 6.73 -15.41 -12.72
CA GLN A 102 5.53 -15.42 -13.55
C GLN A 102 5.22 -14.01 -14.09
N GLN A 103 5.42 -13.80 -15.39
CA GLN A 103 5.10 -12.53 -16.05
C GLN A 103 3.58 -12.37 -16.25
N GLN A 104 3.03 -11.24 -15.80
CA GLN A 104 1.66 -10.84 -16.19
C GLN A 104 1.69 -10.26 -17.60
N LEU A 105 0.84 -10.77 -18.49
CA LEU A 105 0.75 -10.36 -19.89
C LEU A 105 0.36 -8.88 -20.10
N MET A 106 -0.23 -8.22 -19.08
CA MET A 106 -0.65 -6.81 -19.13
C MET A 106 -0.60 -6.19 -17.72
N SER A 107 0.11 -5.07 -17.54
CA SER A 107 0.03 -4.26 -16.31
C SER A 107 -1.02 -3.16 -16.47
N LYS A 108 -2.11 -3.25 -15.71
CA LYS A 108 -3.08 -2.15 -15.65
C LYS A 108 -2.57 -1.09 -14.68
N LYS A 109 -2.39 0.13 -15.16
CA LYS A 109 -2.02 1.28 -14.32
C LYS A 109 -2.97 1.40 -13.12
N VAL A 110 -2.39 1.53 -11.93
CA VAL A 110 -3.13 1.72 -10.68
C VAL A 110 -3.23 3.21 -10.40
N THR A 111 -4.43 3.72 -10.16
CA THR A 111 -4.66 5.11 -9.75
C THR A 111 -4.95 5.19 -8.25
N VAL A 112 -4.75 6.36 -7.65
CA VAL A 112 -4.99 6.58 -6.21
C VAL A 112 -6.46 6.33 -5.82
N GLU A 113 -7.40 6.74 -6.67
CA GLU A 113 -8.84 6.53 -6.46
C GLU A 113 -9.16 5.04 -6.43
N ARG A 114 -8.64 4.30 -7.42
CA ARG A 114 -8.89 2.88 -7.56
C ARG A 114 -8.21 2.06 -6.47
N LEU A 115 -7.07 2.53 -5.95
CA LEU A 115 -6.39 1.91 -4.83
C LEU A 115 -7.25 2.02 -3.56
N ILE A 116 -7.69 3.24 -3.23
CA ILE A 116 -8.56 3.48 -2.08
C ILE A 116 -9.87 2.70 -2.20
N GLU A 117 -10.54 2.77 -3.34
CA GLU A 117 -11.80 2.04 -3.58
C GLU A 117 -11.64 0.53 -3.32
N LYS A 118 -10.51 -0.05 -3.74
CA LYS A 118 -10.23 -1.47 -3.50
C LYS A 118 -9.94 -1.78 -2.04
N LEU A 119 -9.15 -0.95 -1.37
CA LEU A 119 -8.81 -1.15 0.05
C LEU A 119 -10.05 -0.98 0.93
N GLU A 120 -10.93 -0.03 0.60
CA GLU A 120 -12.21 0.14 1.27
C GLU A 120 -13.12 -1.08 1.08
N LYS A 121 -13.27 -1.59 -0.15
CA LYS A 121 -14.04 -2.82 -0.41
C LYS A 121 -13.52 -4.03 0.38
N ILE A 122 -12.21 -4.19 0.50
CA ILE A 122 -11.62 -5.26 1.31
C ILE A 122 -12.04 -5.11 2.78
N ALA A 123 -11.98 -3.90 3.33
CA ALA A 123 -12.34 -3.64 4.71
C ALA A 123 -13.85 -3.79 4.99
N GLU A 124 -14.71 -3.44 4.02
CA GLU A 124 -16.15 -3.69 4.10
C GLU A 124 -16.46 -5.19 4.15
N MET A 125 -15.82 -5.98 3.28
CA MET A 125 -15.96 -7.44 3.28
C MET A 125 -15.51 -8.08 4.60
N GLU A 126 -14.40 -7.60 5.18
CA GLU A 126 -13.93 -8.06 6.49
C GLU A 126 -14.95 -7.77 7.60
N LYS A 127 -15.52 -6.55 7.60
CA LYS A 127 -16.55 -6.15 8.57
C LYS A 127 -17.82 -6.99 8.45
N GLU A 128 -18.27 -7.28 7.23
CA GLU A 128 -19.42 -8.15 6.97
C GLU A 128 -19.16 -9.57 7.49
N GLY A 129 -18.01 -10.17 7.16
CA GLY A 129 -17.64 -11.51 7.62
C GLY A 129 -17.51 -11.63 9.14
N LEU A 130 -17.00 -10.58 9.81
CA LEU A 130 -17.00 -10.50 11.27
C LEU A 130 -18.42 -10.44 11.86
N SER A 131 -19.35 -9.73 11.20
CA SER A 131 -20.74 -9.64 11.67
C SER A 131 -21.55 -10.92 11.49
N GLU A 132 -21.21 -11.75 10.50
CA GLU A 132 -21.84 -13.06 10.28
C GLU A 132 -21.28 -14.17 11.19
N SER A 133 -20.11 -13.95 11.80
CA SER A 133 -19.42 -14.93 12.65
C SER A 133 -19.79 -14.82 14.14
N VAL A 134 -20.72 -13.92 14.51
CA VAL A 134 -21.14 -13.62 15.90
C VAL A 134 -22.59 -14.02 16.15
#